data_AF-A0A920SIK4-F1
#
_entry.id   AF-A0A920SIK4-F1
#
_cell.length_a   1.000
_cell.length_b   1.000
_cell.length_c   1.000
_cell.angle_alpha   90.00
_cell.angle_beta   90.00
_cell.angle_gamma   90.00
#
_symmetry.space_group_name_H-M   'P 1'
#
loop_
_entity.id
_entity.type
_entity.pdbx_description
1 polymer ?
#
loop_
_entity_poly.entity_id
_entity_poly.type
_entity_poly.pdbx_seq_one_letter_code
_entity_poly.pdbx_strand_id
1 'polypeptide(L)'
;MPTVSRRMGGRTARHVLRKTPIPVDERPAKPGQRSGRYQPLTEIEIQQVHHAVLDVLAEIGLANAIPSCIEKVVGAGGKLSSEGRLLFPRG
;
A
#
# COMPACT_ATOMS: atom_id res chain seq x y z
N MET A 1 -55.06 -26.27 -23.96
CA MET A 1 -54.34 -25.19 -23.25
C MET A 1 -52.84 -25.49 -23.33
N PRO A 2 -52.02 -24.73 -24.07
CA PRO A 2 -50.59 -24.96 -24.07
C PRO A 2 -49.97 -24.36 -22.81
N THR A 3 -49.21 -25.16 -22.07
CA THR A 3 -48.48 -24.73 -20.87
C THR A 3 -47.24 -23.93 -21.29
N VAL A 4 -47.25 -22.63 -20.99
CA VAL A 4 -46.11 -21.75 -21.29
C VAL A 4 -44.92 -22.15 -20.42
N SER A 5 -43.95 -22.83 -21.01
CA SER A 5 -42.67 -23.14 -20.39
C SER A 5 -41.99 -21.86 -19.91
N ARG A 6 -41.78 -21.76 -18.61
CA ARG A 6 -41.27 -20.56 -17.93
C ARG A 6 -39.80 -20.37 -18.31
N ARG A 7 -39.51 -19.34 -19.12
CA ARG A 7 -38.17 -18.86 -19.52
C ARG A 7 -37.34 -18.33 -18.32
N MET A 8 -37.13 -19.18 -17.30
CA MET A 8 -36.51 -18.79 -16.02
C MET A 8 -35.01 -19.09 -15.94
N GLY A 9 -34.42 -19.75 -16.95
CA GLY A 9 -33.01 -20.12 -16.94
C GLY A 9 -32.05 -18.96 -17.25
N GLY A 10 -32.48 -17.94 -17.99
CA GLY A 10 -31.58 -16.89 -18.49
C GLY A 10 -30.98 -15.97 -17.41
N ARG A 11 -31.70 -15.72 -16.31
CA ARG A 11 -31.14 -14.97 -15.16
C ARG A 11 -30.14 -15.82 -14.38
N THR A 12 -30.50 -17.06 -14.09
CA THR A 12 -29.63 -18.02 -13.41
C THR A 12 -28.35 -18.25 -14.21
N ALA A 13 -28.45 -18.43 -15.53
CA ALA A 13 -27.30 -18.58 -16.41
C ALA A 13 -26.37 -17.36 -16.40
N ARG A 14 -26.91 -16.13 -16.49
CA ARG A 14 -26.09 -14.90 -16.37
C ARG A 14 -25.44 -14.74 -15.00
N HIS A 15 -26.11 -15.19 -13.95
CA HIS A 15 -25.57 -15.17 -12.60
C HIS A 15 -24.43 -16.19 -12.41
N VAL A 16 -24.58 -17.40 -12.97
CA VAL A 16 -23.52 -18.43 -12.99
C VAL A 16 -22.31 -17.93 -13.78
N LEU A 17 -22.52 -17.34 -14.96
CA LEU A 17 -21.43 -16.78 -15.78
C LEU A 17 -20.63 -15.70 -15.04
N ARG A 18 -21.30 -14.79 -14.31
CA ARG A 18 -20.62 -13.74 -13.52
C ARG A 18 -19.91 -14.27 -12.27
N LYS A 19 -20.38 -15.38 -11.69
CA LYS A 19 -19.76 -16.02 -10.53
C LYS A 19 -18.56 -16.90 -10.93
N THR A 20 -18.46 -17.27 -12.19
CA THR A 20 -17.34 -18.07 -12.69
C THR A 20 -16.11 -17.17 -12.81
N PRO A 21 -14.91 -17.64 -12.44
CA PRO A 21 -13.68 -16.88 -12.62
C PRO A 21 -13.49 -16.44 -14.08
N ILE A 22 -13.11 -15.19 -14.28
CA ILE A 22 -12.82 -14.65 -15.61
C ILE A 22 -11.56 -15.36 -16.17
N PRO A 23 -11.63 -15.95 -17.37
CA PRO A 23 -10.47 -16.49 -18.07
C PRO A 23 -9.31 -15.49 -18.13
N VAL A 24 -8.07 -15.97 -18.04
CA VAL A 24 -6.87 -15.10 -17.92
C VAL A 24 -6.72 -14.14 -19.11
N ASP A 25 -7.08 -14.58 -20.30
CA ASP A 25 -7.06 -13.82 -21.55
C ASP A 25 -8.16 -12.75 -21.65
N GLU A 26 -9.27 -12.95 -20.95
CA GLU A 26 -10.40 -12.01 -20.84
C GLU A 26 -10.27 -11.05 -19.65
N ARG A 27 -9.23 -11.17 -18.82
CA ARG A 27 -9.02 -10.27 -17.68
C ARG A 27 -8.85 -8.83 -18.17
N PRO A 28 -9.66 -7.87 -17.66
CA PRO A 28 -9.53 -6.46 -18.04
C PRO A 28 -8.14 -5.88 -17.73
N ALA A 29 -7.49 -6.37 -16.67
CA ALA A 29 -6.13 -6.03 -16.30
C ALA A 29 -5.21 -7.23 -16.55
N LYS A 30 -4.35 -7.13 -17.57
CA LYS A 30 -3.27 -8.09 -17.81
C LYS A 30 -2.10 -7.79 -16.87
N PRO A 31 -1.28 -8.80 -16.51
CA PRO A 31 0.00 -8.54 -15.85
C PRO A 31 0.80 -7.51 -16.66
N GLY A 32 1.42 -6.56 -15.96
CA GLY A 32 2.31 -5.59 -16.60
C GLY A 32 3.45 -6.27 -17.35
N GLN A 33 4.03 -5.58 -18.32
CA GLN A 33 5.26 -6.05 -18.97
C GLN A 33 6.36 -6.25 -17.92
N ARG A 34 7.24 -7.22 -18.15
CA ARG A 34 8.45 -7.40 -17.34
C ARG A 34 9.33 -6.15 -17.50
N SER A 35 9.26 -5.24 -16.54
CA SER A 35 10.17 -4.10 -16.45
C SER A 35 11.40 -4.49 -15.61
N GLY A 36 12.53 -3.85 -15.89
CA GLY A 36 13.63 -3.79 -14.94
C GLY A 36 13.33 -2.80 -13.82
N ARG A 37 14.12 -2.84 -12.73
CA ARG A 37 14.14 -1.74 -11.75
C ARG A 37 15.05 -0.66 -12.31
N TYR A 38 14.46 0.44 -12.79
CA TYR A 38 15.25 1.64 -13.07
C TYR A 38 15.86 2.13 -11.75
N GLN A 39 17.19 2.14 -11.66
CA GLN A 39 17.96 2.53 -10.49
C GLN A 39 18.84 3.73 -10.88
N PRO A 40 18.30 4.96 -10.84
CA PRO A 40 19.05 6.15 -11.25
C PRO A 40 20.12 6.56 -10.23
N LEU A 41 20.05 6.04 -9.00
CA LEU A 41 20.97 6.34 -7.92
C LEU A 41 21.98 5.20 -7.77
N THR A 42 23.23 5.60 -7.55
CA THR A 42 24.30 4.73 -7.08
C THR A 42 24.09 4.32 -5.62
N GLU A 43 24.78 3.27 -5.19
CA GLU A 43 24.73 2.84 -3.78
C GLU A 43 25.16 3.95 -2.82
N ILE A 44 26.18 4.72 -3.19
CA ILE A 44 26.67 5.85 -2.37
C ILE A 44 25.58 6.91 -2.20
N GLU A 45 24.87 7.26 -3.27
CA GLU A 45 23.78 8.24 -3.21
C GLU A 45 22.61 7.72 -2.36
N ILE A 46 22.32 6.42 -2.41
CA ILE A 46 21.32 5.80 -1.53
C ILE A 46 21.73 5.94 -0.06
N GLN A 47 22.99 5.64 0.28
CA GLN A 47 23.50 5.78 1.65
C GLN A 47 23.46 7.25 2.12
N GLN A 48 23.79 8.21 1.25
CA GLN A 48 23.69 9.63 1.55
C GLN A 48 22.25 10.04 1.88
N VAL A 49 21.28 9.63 1.06
CA VAL A 49 19.85 9.89 1.33
C VAL A 49 19.43 9.23 2.64
N HIS A 50 19.85 7.99 2.90
CA HIS A 50 19.53 7.29 4.12
C HIS A 50 20.03 8.04 5.36
N HIS A 51 21.30 8.46 5.39
CA HIS A 51 21.86 9.23 6.48
C HIS A 51 21.15 10.58 6.67
N ALA A 52 20.88 11.30 5.58
CA ALA A 52 20.17 12.57 5.63
C ALA A 52 18.76 12.41 6.21
N VAL A 53 18.03 11.35 5.85
CA VAL A 53 16.71 11.04 6.43
C VAL A 53 16.84 10.77 7.93
N LEU A 54 17.84 10.02 8.37
CA LEU A 54 18.06 9.76 9.80
C LEU A 54 18.39 11.04 10.57
N ASP A 55 19.16 11.97 9.99
CA ASP A 55 19.44 13.28 10.59
C ASP A 55 18.17 14.11 10.73
N VAL A 56 17.35 14.17 9.66
CA VAL A 56 16.07 14.88 9.69
C VAL A 56 15.13 14.30 10.75
N LEU A 57 15.05 12.97 10.87
CA LEU A 57 14.17 12.33 11.85
C LEU A 57 14.65 12.52 13.30
N ALA A 58 15.96 12.61 13.53
CA ALA A 58 16.54 12.80 14.85
C ALA A 58 16.48 14.26 15.34
N GLU A 59 16.74 15.21 14.45
CA GLU A 59 16.88 16.63 14.79
C GLU A 59 15.59 17.44 14.56
N ILE A 60 14.85 17.15 13.48
CA ILE A 60 13.64 17.91 13.09
C ILE A 60 12.37 17.15 13.47
N GLY A 61 12.31 15.86 13.17
CA GLY A 61 11.18 14.97 13.48
C GLY A 61 9.92 15.24 12.65
N LEU A 62 8.85 14.52 12.99
CA LEU A 62 7.57 14.55 12.30
C LEU A 62 6.51 15.29 13.14
N ALA A 63 5.74 16.19 12.52
CA ALA A 63 4.60 16.81 13.18
C ALA A 63 3.34 15.95 13.05
N ASN A 64 2.30 16.30 13.82
CA ASN A 64 0.96 15.71 13.72
C ASN A 64 0.93 14.18 13.92
N ALA A 65 1.81 13.67 14.79
CA ALA A 65 1.80 12.26 15.15
C ALA A 65 0.54 11.94 15.97
N ILE A 66 -0.17 10.88 15.58
CA ILE A 66 -1.32 10.38 16.35
C ILE A 66 -0.84 9.72 17.66
N PRO A 67 -1.69 9.66 18.71
CA PRO A 67 -1.29 9.14 20.02
C PRO A 67 -0.65 7.75 19.98
N SER A 68 -1.20 6.83 19.19
CA SER A 68 -0.67 5.46 19.05
C SER A 68 0.71 5.40 18.41
N CYS A 69 1.07 6.38 17.56
CA CYS A 69 2.42 6.49 17.00
C CYS A 69 3.40 7.07 18.01
N ILE A 70 2.97 8.09 18.78
CA ILE A 70 3.79 8.68 19.84
C ILE A 70 4.14 7.62 20.88
N GLU A 71 3.16 6.88 21.37
CA GLU A 71 3.37 5.81 22.36
C GLU A 71 4.38 4.77 21.87
N LYS A 72 4.22 4.28 20.63
CA LYS A 72 5.13 3.29 20.05
C LYS A 72 6.55 3.80 19.90
N VAL A 73 6.70 5.01 19.37
CA VAL A 73 8.02 5.58 19.07
C VAL A 73 8.74 5.97 20.35
N VAL A 74 8.04 6.59 21.30
CA VAL A 74 8.61 6.92 22.62
C VAL A 74 8.97 5.65 23.39
N GLY A 75 8.11 4.63 23.35
CA GLY A 75 8.40 3.31 23.95
C GLY A 75 9.62 2.61 23.35
N ALA A 76 9.98 2.94 22.11
CA ALA A 76 11.17 2.45 21.43
C ALA A 76 12.41 3.35 21.57
N GLY A 77 12.37 4.39 22.42
CA GLY A 77 13.50 5.29 22.67
C GLY A 77 13.48 6.60 21.87
N GLY A 78 12.41 6.85 21.11
CA GLY A 78 12.11 8.17 20.54
C GLY A 78 11.60 9.17 21.59
N LYS A 79 11.36 10.40 21.14
CA LYS A 79 10.89 11.48 22.03
C LYS A 79 9.91 12.40 21.31
N LEU A 80 8.94 12.93 22.05
CA LEU A 80 8.10 14.03 21.58
C LEU A 80 8.74 15.34 22.05
N SER A 81 9.09 16.23 21.13
CA SER A 81 9.67 17.54 21.45
C SER A 81 8.62 18.47 22.05
N SER A 82 9.08 19.54 22.71
CA SER A 82 8.21 20.62 23.22
C SER A 82 7.43 21.35 22.12
N GLU A 83 7.93 21.30 20.88
CA GLU A 83 7.27 21.86 19.69
C GLU A 83 6.28 20.88 19.04
N GLY A 84 6.04 19.72 19.65
CA GLY A 84 5.14 18.69 19.12
C GLY A 84 5.71 17.89 17.95
N ARG A 85 7.05 17.81 17.83
CA ARG A 85 7.73 16.97 16.83
C ARG A 85 8.06 15.61 17.41
N LEU A 86 7.67 14.54 16.73
CA LEU A 86 8.07 13.18 17.07
C LEU A 86 9.45 12.88 16.46
N LEU A 87 10.44 12.68 17.33
CA LEU A 87 11.84 12.48 17.00
C LEU A 87 12.24 11.01 17.17
N PHE A 88 13.09 10.53 16.27
CA PHE A 88 13.52 9.13 16.21
C PHE A 88 15.04 9.04 16.43
N PRO A 89 15.52 8.14 17.30
CA PRO A 89 16.95 7.91 17.45
C PRO A 89 17.52 7.28 16.17
N ARG A 90 18.82 7.49 15.93
CA ARG A 90 19.51 6.96 14.73
C ARG A 90 19.80 5.45 14.81
N GLY A 91 19.67 4.83 15.99
CA GLY A 91 20.05 3.44 16.28
C GLY A 91 19.07 2.74 17.20
#